data_AF-A0A0F9PXB3-F1
#
_entry.id   AF-A0A0F9PXB3-F1
#
_cell.length_a   1.000
_cell.length_b   1.000
_cell.length_c   1.000
_cell.angle_alpha   90.00
_cell.angle_beta   90.00
_cell.angle_gamma   90.00
#
_symmetry.space_group_name_H-M   'P 1'
#
loop_
_entity.id
_entity.type
_entity.pdbx_description
1 polymer ?
#
loop_
_entity_poly.entity_id
_entity_poly.type
_entity_poly.pdbx_seq_one_letter_code
_entity_poly.pdbx_strand_id
1 'polypeptide(L)' 'MAESYYIAKVFRQHNSQVVTIPLPVCTALGIKPGNHVVFTWNKRSCEFDFAKFKPVGAQDERTRTDTDRTDKGG' A
#
# COMPACT_ATOMS: atom_id res chain seq x y z
N MET A 1 -3.13 13.04 22.96
CA MET A 1 -3.08 11.81 22.16
C MET A 1 -1.63 11.67 21.71
N ALA A 2 -0.95 10.56 22.01
CA ALA A 2 0.45 10.40 21.63
C ALA A 2 0.53 10.15 20.12
N GLU A 3 1.00 11.13 19.36
CA GLU A 3 1.28 10.96 17.95
C GLU A 3 2.40 9.93 17.80
N SER A 4 2.04 8.77 17.26
CA SER A 4 3.01 7.71 16.99
C SER A 4 3.70 8.04 15.68
N TYR A 5 4.95 8.46 15.74
CA TYR A 5 5.78 8.64 14.56
C TYR A 5 6.59 7.37 14.29
N TYR A 6 6.83 7.08 13.01
CA TYR A 6 7.72 6.02 12.60
C TYR A 6 8.91 6.59 11.85
N ILE A 7 10.11 6.13 12.19
CA ILE A 7 11.33 6.50 11.49
C ILE A 7 11.48 5.59 10.28
N ALA A 8 11.30 6.15 9.07
CA ALA A 8 11.62 5.48 7.82
C ALA A 8 13.10 5.65 7.50
N LYS A 9 13.76 4.56 7.06
CA LYS A 9 15.16 4.62 6.60
C LYS A 9 15.20 4.89 5.11
N VAL A 10 16.09 5.79 4.69
CA VAL A 10 16.37 6.06 3.29
C VAL A 10 17.78 5.56 2.99
N PHE A 11 17.93 4.75 1.94
CA PHE A 11 19.23 4.24 1.51
C PHE A 11 19.27 4.12 -0.01
N ARG A 12 20.47 3.92 -0.56
CA ARG A 12 20.68 3.73 -1.99
C ARG A 12 20.74 2.25 -2.30
N GLN A 13 19.97 1.80 -3.28
CA GLN A 13 20.03 0.45 -3.83
C GLN A 13 20.31 0.57 -5.33
N HIS A 14 21.53 0.21 -5.74
CA HIS A 14 22.04 0.45 -7.09
C HIS A 14 21.96 1.95 -7.49
N ASN A 15 21.13 2.25 -8.49
CA ASN A 15 20.90 3.60 -9.00
C ASN A 15 19.58 4.21 -8.50
N SER A 16 18.91 3.56 -7.55
CA SER A 16 17.63 4.00 -6.99
C SER A 16 17.77 4.39 -5.52
N GLN A 17 17.05 5.44 -5.11
CA GLN A 17 16.86 5.76 -3.71
C GLN A 17 15.63 5.01 -3.19
N VAL A 18 15.79 4.33 -2.06
CA VAL A 18 14.79 3.43 -1.48
C VAL A 18 14.44 3.93 -0.10
N VAL A 19 13.15 3.96 0.20
CA VAL A 19 12.60 4.28 1.53
C VAL A 19 11.97 3.01 2.11
N THR A 20 12.40 2.61 3.31
CA THR A 20 11.75 1.51 4.03
C THR A 20 10.53 2.04 4.78
N ILE A 21 9.36 1.51 4.42
CA ILE A 21 8.11 1.77 5.12
C ILE A 21 7.93 0.67 6.19
N PRO A 22 7.71 1.03 7.47
CA PRO A 22 7.47 0.06 8.52
C PRO A 22 6.27 -0.84 8.24
N LEU A 23 6.39 -2.12 8.60
CA LEU A 23 5.33 -3.10 8.41
C LEU A 23 3.97 -2.68 9.00
N PRO A 24 3.88 -2.08 10.21
CA PRO A 24 2.59 -1.62 10.75
C PRO A 24 1.88 -0.60 9.85
N VAL A 25 2.64 0.30 9.21
CA VAL A 25 2.10 1.30 8.28
C VAL A 25 1.58 0.62 7.01
N CYS A 26 2.35 -0.34 6.47
CA CYS A 26 1.92 -1.13 5.31
C CYS A 26 0.61 -1.89 5.59
N THR A 27 0.51 -2.52 6.78
CA THR A 27 -0.69 -3.25 7.19
C THR A 27 -1.90 -2.33 7.35
N ALA A 28 -1.73 -1.18 8.02
CA ALA A 28 -2.80 -0.20 8.21
C ALA A 28 -3.34 0.36 6.88
N LEU A 29 -2.46 0.53 5.89
CA LEU A 29 -2.81 1.03 4.56
C LEU A 29 -3.19 -0.08 3.55
N GLY A 30 -3.17 -1.36 3.95
CA GLY A 30 -3.46 -2.48 3.06
C GLY A 30 -2.50 -2.59 1.86
N ILE A 31 -1.23 -2.25 2.08
CA ILE A 31 -0.16 -2.30 1.09
C ILE A 31 0.50 -3.67 1.16
N LYS A 32 0.60 -4.33 0.01
CA LYS A 32 1.27 -5.61 -0.16
C LYS A 32 2.43 -5.44 -1.14
N PRO A 33 3.44 -6.33 -1.10
CA PRO A 33 4.45 -6.40 -2.16
C PRO A 33 3.79 -6.45 -3.54
N GLY A 34 4.26 -5.62 -4.48
CA GLY A 34 3.70 -5.50 -5.83
C GLY A 34 2.64 -4.38 -5.99
N ASN A 35 2.12 -3.80 -4.92
CA ASN A 35 1.22 -2.65 -5.05
C ASN A 35 1.98 -1.41 -5.55
N HIS A 36 1.36 -0.68 -6.48
CA HIS A 36 1.79 0.67 -6.80
C HIS A 36 1.26 1.67 -5.78
N VAL A 37 2.09 2.68 -5.50
CA VAL A 37 1.81 3.73 -4.51
C VAL A 37 2.18 5.08 -5.09
N VAL A 38 1.42 6.11 -4.73
CA VAL A 38 1.65 7.48 -5.18
C VAL A 38 2.36 8.22 -4.06
N PHE A 39 3.47 8.86 -4.42
CA PHE A 39 4.21 9.78 -3.58
C PHE A 39 3.99 11.20 -4.09
N THR A 40 3.43 12.06 -3.26
CA THR A 40 3.22 13.47 -3.60
C THR A 40 4.04 14.32 -2.65
N TRP A 41 4.88 15.20 -3.20
CA TRP A 41 5.61 16.17 -2.39
C TRP A 41 4.77 17.42 -2.17
N ASN A 42 4.36 17.65 -0.93
CA ASN A 42 3.75 18.90 -0.52
C ASN A 42 4.84 19.94 -0.25
N LYS A 43 5.08 20.81 -1.24
CA LYS A 43 6.09 21.88 -1.15
C LYS A 43 5.84 22.89 -0.04
N ARG A 44 4.60 23.01 0.47
CA ARG A 44 4.23 24.04 1.44
C ARG A 44 4.47 23.56 2.87
N SER A 45 4.10 22.31 3.18
CA SER A 45 4.38 21.71 4.48
C SER A 45 5.73 21.01 4.56
N CYS A 46 6.42 20.85 3.42
CA CYS A 46 7.65 20.07 3.30
C CYS A 46 7.44 18.60 3.74
N GLU A 47 6.28 18.04 3.39
CA GLU A 47 5.90 16.67 3.72
C GLU A 47 5.66 15.84 2.45
N PHE A 48 5.87 14.53 2.59
CA PHE A 48 5.48 13.58 1.56
C PHE A 48 4.16 12.92 1.94
N ASP A 49 3.16 13.11 1.08
CA ASP A 49 1.90 12.37 1.17
C ASP A 49 2.06 11.01 0.48
N PHE A 50 1.53 9.99 1.14
CA PHE A 50 1.62 8.61 0.69
C PHE A 50 0.24 7.98 0.57
N ALA A 51 -0.11 7.48 -0.62
CA ALA A 51 -1.39 6.83 -0.87
C ALA A 51 -1.25 5.58 -1.74
N LYS A 52 -2.11 4.58 -1.51
CA LYS A 52 -2.22 3.42 -2.40
C LYS A 52 -2.75 3.88 -3.76
N PHE A 53 -2.07 3.52 -4.84
CA PHE A 53 -2.53 3.83 -6.19
C PHE A 53 -3.82 3.06 -6.48
N LYS A 54 -4.85 3.77 -6.95
CA LYS A 54 -6.10 3.19 -7.44
C LYS A 54 -6.24 3.58 -8.91
N PRO A 55 -6.14 2.62 -9.85
CA PRO A 55 -6.45 2.90 -11.25
C PRO A 55 -7.89 3.37 -11.34
N VAL A 56 -8.14 4.42 -12.13
CA VAL A 56 -9.51 4.83 -12.45
C VAL A 56 -10.19 3.67 -13.19
N GLY A 57 -11.24 3.11 -12.59
CA GLY A 57 -11.99 1.97 -13.15
C GLY A 57 -11.60 0.58 -12.60
N ALA A 58 -10.63 0.48 -11.67
CA ALA A 58 -10.39 -0.79 -10.97
C ALA A 58 -11.54 -1.06 -9.99
N GLN A 59 -12.42 -1.99 -10.37
CA GLN A 59 -13.37 -2.62 -9.46
C GLN A 59 -12.59 -3.23 -8.29
N ASP A 60 -12.94 -2.87 -7.06
CA ASP A 60 -12.32 -3.46 -5.87
C ASP A 60 -12.39 -5.00 -5.99
N GLU A 61 -11.26 -5.69 -5.96
CA GLU A 61 -11.15 -7.16 -5.86
C GLU A 61 -11.64 -7.68 -4.49
N ARG A 62 -12.72 -7.11 -3.97
CA ARG A 62 -13.51 -7.61 -2.87
C ARG A 62 -14.87 -7.94 -3.44
N THR A 63 -14.97 -9.07 -4.14
CA THR A 63 -16.10 -10.03 -4.16
C THR A 63 -15.85 -11.02 -5.31
N ARG A 64 -14.87 -11.90 -5.14
CA ARG A 64 -14.99 -13.26 -5.68
C ARG A 64 -14.93 -14.19 -4.49
N THR A 65 -16.01 -14.16 -3.71
CA THR A 65 -16.35 -15.29 -2.86
C THR A 65 -16.63 -16.42 -3.85
N ASP A 66 -15.67 -17.33 -3.98
CA ASP A 66 -15.82 -18.60 -4.70
C ASP A 66 -16.82 -19.44 -3.90
N THR A 67 -18.09 -19.08 -3.99
CA THR A 67 -19.23 -19.87 -3.53
C THR A 67 -19.97 -20.31 -4.77
N ASP A 68 -19.46 -21.32 -5.48
CA ASP A 68 -20.30 -22.39 -6.00
C ASP A 68 -19.47 -23.50 -6.65
N ARG A 69 -19.34 -24.63 -5.96
CA ARG A 69 -19.43 -26.00 -6.50
C ARG A 69 -19.06 -26.99 -5.41
N THR A 70 -19.99 -27.16 -4.48
CA THR A 70 -20.11 -28.43 -3.77
C THR A 70 -20.63 -29.44 -4.78
N ASP A 71 -19.72 -30.20 -5.38
CA ASP A 71 -20.07 -31.32 -6.26
C ASP A 71 -20.77 -32.40 -5.42
N LYS A 72 -22.10 -32.42 -5.48
CA LYS A 72 -22.95 -33.53 -5.05
C LYS A 72 -23.73 -34.01 -6.25
N GLY A 73 -23.34 -35.16 -6.79
CA GLY A 73 -24.20 -35.94 -7.68
C GLY A 73 -23.44 -36.94 -8.54
N GLY A 74 -23.62 -38.23 -8.24
CA GLY A 74 -23.18 -39.34 -9.09
C GLY A 74 -22.85 -40.59 -8.29
#